data_AF-A0AAV8FCL8-F1
#
_entry.id   AF-A0AAV8FCL8-F1
#
_cell.length_a   1.000
_cell.length_b   1.000
_cell.length_c   1.000
_cell.angle_alpha   90.00
_cell.angle_beta   90.00
_cell.angle_gamma   90.00
#
_symmetry.space_group_name_H-M   'P 1'
#
loop_
_entity.id
_entity.type
_entity.pdbx_description
1 polymer ?
#
loop_
_entity_poly.entity_id
_entity_poly.type
_entity_poly.pdbx_seq_one_letter_code
_entity_poly.pdbx_strand_id
1 'polypeptide(L)'
;MAMRRAAQSLSSAVRSPPLLRLLRACPAQAPSGDDLLPLRTRAFVRRFSSSLKEEDEIALEEEAQKKAAWLFKSIFILTAGFAACQFFPYMGDNLLHQSISLLRVRDPLFKRMGASRLTRYAVDDERRMRVVEMGGAKELLNVLQAATDDKTRKETLKALVALSKSDEAARFLHQAGAVPIVSSISNSSEFAEVETHKTSLLEKFEKIKS
;
A
#
# COMPACT_ATOMS: atom_id res chain seq x y z
N MET A 1 18.87 43.57 5.67
CA MET A 1 17.80 44.51 6.07
C MET A 1 17.84 45.71 5.14
N ALA A 2 17.27 45.57 3.94
CA ALA A 2 17.10 46.65 2.97
C ALA A 2 16.05 46.20 1.96
N MET A 3 15.23 47.15 1.50
CA MET A 3 14.14 47.01 0.52
C MET A 3 12.80 46.47 1.06
N ARG A 4 12.27 47.22 2.03
CA ARG A 4 10.84 47.52 2.09
C ARG A 4 10.44 48.34 0.86
N ARG A 5 9.20 48.10 0.39
CA ARG A 5 8.31 49.04 -0.30
C ARG A 5 8.70 49.50 -1.72
N ALA A 6 8.04 48.91 -2.71
CA ALA A 6 7.51 49.64 -3.85
C ALA A 6 6.36 48.84 -4.47
N ALA A 7 5.28 49.53 -4.82
CA ALA A 7 4.13 49.07 -5.62
C ALA A 7 3.07 48.16 -4.94
N GLN A 8 2.63 48.54 -3.75
CA GLN A 8 1.19 48.69 -3.53
C GLN A 8 0.82 50.12 -3.96
N SER A 9 -0.37 50.31 -4.55
CA SER A 9 -0.93 51.55 -5.09
C SER A 9 -0.51 51.91 -6.52
N LEU A 10 -1.36 51.57 -7.49
CA LEU A 10 -1.95 52.52 -8.45
C LEU A 10 -3.04 51.83 -9.30
N SER A 11 -4.16 52.53 -9.47
CA SER A 11 -5.33 52.25 -10.33
C SER A 11 -6.27 51.14 -9.82
N SER A 12 -7.40 51.37 -9.14
CA SER A 12 -8.41 52.43 -9.19
C SER A 12 -8.89 52.81 -10.60
N ALA A 13 -10.22 52.86 -10.73
CA ALA A 13 -11.02 53.38 -11.83
C ALA A 13 -11.38 52.43 -12.99
N VAL A 14 -12.47 51.66 -12.82
CA VAL A 14 -13.59 51.55 -13.79
C VAL A 14 -14.84 51.18 -12.98
N ARG A 15 -15.51 52.11 -12.27
CA ARG A 15 -16.72 52.83 -12.71
C ARG A 15 -17.70 52.02 -13.59
N SER A 16 -18.72 51.43 -12.95
CA SER A 16 -20.13 51.50 -13.38
C SER A 16 -20.55 52.97 -13.60
N PRO A 17 -21.64 53.37 -14.30
CA PRO A 17 -22.98 52.74 -14.41
C PRO A 17 -23.65 53.06 -15.81
N PRO A 18 -24.95 53.40 -15.99
CA PRO A 18 -26.25 52.92 -15.46
C PRO A 18 -27.23 52.42 -16.56
N LEU A 19 -28.41 52.00 -16.09
CA LEU A 19 -29.66 51.67 -16.79
C LEU A 19 -30.24 52.79 -17.71
N LEU A 20 -31.24 52.38 -18.49
CA LEU A 20 -32.33 53.14 -19.13
C LEU A 20 -32.07 53.73 -20.53
N ARG A 21 -32.57 53.01 -21.56
CA ARG A 21 -33.16 53.65 -22.74
C ARG A 21 -34.66 53.40 -22.77
N LEU A 22 -35.36 54.51 -22.63
CA LEU A 22 -36.80 54.73 -22.71
C LEU A 22 -37.44 54.30 -24.04
N LEU A 23 -38.64 53.71 -23.91
CA LEU A 23 -39.91 54.16 -24.51
C LEU A 23 -39.88 54.83 -25.91
N ARG A 24 -40.42 54.11 -26.89
CA ARG A 24 -41.22 54.58 -28.04
C ARG A 24 -41.82 53.31 -28.67
N ALA A 25 -43.08 53.17 -29.06
CA ALA A 25 -44.33 53.91 -28.91
C ALA A 25 -45.44 52.90 -29.31
N CYS A 26 -46.57 52.89 -28.63
CA CYS A 26 -47.84 52.40 -29.20
C CYS A 26 -48.43 53.50 -30.13
N PRO A 27 -49.53 53.29 -30.89
CA PRO A 27 -50.43 52.12 -30.99
C PRO A 27 -50.77 51.74 -32.45
N ALA A 28 -51.45 50.60 -32.66
CA ALA A 28 -52.53 50.50 -33.66
C ALA A 28 -53.22 49.12 -33.64
N GLN A 29 -54.48 49.16 -33.20
CA GLN A 29 -55.64 48.51 -33.83
C GLN A 29 -55.82 46.98 -33.72
N ALA A 30 -56.82 46.62 -32.90
CA ALA A 30 -57.60 45.39 -33.04
C ALA A 30 -58.42 45.40 -34.36
N PRO A 31 -58.81 44.23 -34.86
CA PRO A 31 -60.25 43.95 -34.82
C PRO A 31 -60.63 42.55 -34.34
N SER A 32 -61.85 42.55 -33.83
CA SER A 32 -62.77 41.48 -33.42
C SER A 32 -63.02 40.36 -34.43
N GLY A 33 -63.34 39.18 -33.92
CA GLY A 33 -64.00 38.11 -34.65
C GLY A 33 -63.99 36.81 -33.86
N ASP A 34 -65.14 36.47 -33.29
CA ASP A 34 -65.41 35.26 -32.53
C ASP A 34 -65.04 33.99 -33.32
N ASP A 35 -64.39 33.02 -32.66
CA ASP A 35 -64.60 31.60 -32.94
C ASP A 35 -64.18 30.72 -31.76
N LEU A 36 -65.11 29.86 -31.37
CA LEU A 36 -65.01 28.85 -30.33
C LEU A 36 -63.80 27.91 -30.53
N LEU A 37 -63.08 27.60 -29.45
CA LEU A 37 -62.64 26.26 -28.99
C LEU A 37 -61.58 26.40 -27.86
N PRO A 38 -61.51 25.48 -26.88
CA PRO A 38 -60.82 25.75 -25.62
C PRO A 38 -59.30 25.65 -25.75
N LEU A 39 -58.62 26.80 -25.71
CA LEU A 39 -57.15 26.92 -25.56
C LEU A 39 -56.61 26.51 -24.17
N ARG A 40 -57.42 25.83 -23.34
CA ARG A 40 -57.10 25.54 -21.94
C ARG A 40 -56.40 24.19 -21.70
N THR A 41 -56.32 23.31 -22.70
CA THR A 41 -55.72 21.98 -22.55
C THR A 41 -54.32 21.83 -23.14
N ARG A 42 -53.87 22.71 -24.05
CA ARG A 42 -52.52 22.61 -24.65
C ARG A 42 -51.39 23.14 -23.77
N ALA A 43 -51.62 24.19 -22.98
CA ALA A 43 -50.58 24.77 -22.11
C ALA A 43 -50.31 23.90 -20.87
N PHE A 44 -51.34 23.26 -20.32
CA PHE A 44 -51.23 22.37 -19.17
C PHE A 44 -50.48 21.08 -19.50
N VAL A 45 -50.78 20.45 -20.64
CA VAL A 45 -50.09 19.23 -21.09
C VAL A 45 -48.62 19.50 -21.46
N ARG A 46 -48.30 20.67 -22.04
CA ARG A 46 -46.90 21.05 -22.32
C ARG A 46 -46.10 21.32 -21.05
N ARG A 47 -46.68 21.98 -20.05
CA ARG A 47 -45.98 22.33 -18.80
C ARG A 47 -45.73 21.11 -17.91
N PHE A 48 -46.63 20.12 -17.93
CA PHE A 48 -46.40 18.83 -17.27
C PHE A 48 -45.45 17.91 -18.06
N SER A 49 -45.48 17.94 -19.40
CA SER A 49 -44.56 17.14 -20.22
C SER A 49 -43.11 17.63 -20.20
N SER A 50 -42.87 18.92 -20.00
CA SER A 50 -41.50 19.45 -19.84
C SER A 50 -40.93 19.15 -18.46
N SER A 51 -41.75 19.29 -17.42
CA SER A 51 -41.33 19.04 -16.04
C SER A 51 -40.99 17.58 -15.77
N LEU A 52 -41.71 16.63 -16.37
CA LEU A 52 -41.40 15.19 -16.23
C LEU A 52 -40.13 14.79 -17.00
N LYS A 53 -39.85 15.44 -18.14
CA LYS A 53 -38.62 15.18 -18.90
C LYS A 53 -37.38 15.72 -18.21
N GLU A 54 -37.45 16.88 -17.58
CA GLU A 54 -36.33 17.45 -16.82
C GLU A 54 -35.98 16.58 -15.59
N GLU A 55 -36.96 16.04 -14.86
CA GLU A 55 -36.67 15.16 -13.71
C GLU A 55 -36.10 13.79 -14.13
N ASP A 56 -36.60 13.20 -15.21
CA ASP A 56 -36.06 11.94 -15.75
C ASP A 56 -34.65 12.13 -16.35
N GLU A 57 -34.38 13.27 -17.01
CA GLU A 57 -33.05 13.61 -17.55
C GLU A 57 -32.02 13.81 -16.42
N ILE A 58 -32.39 14.51 -15.35
CA ILE A 58 -31.53 14.71 -14.16
C ILE A 58 -31.28 13.37 -13.44
N ALA A 59 -32.31 12.53 -13.28
CA ALA A 59 -32.17 11.21 -12.66
C ALA A 59 -31.27 10.27 -13.49
N LEU A 60 -31.39 10.30 -14.82
CA LEU A 60 -30.55 9.51 -15.73
C LEU A 60 -29.08 9.96 -15.68
N GLU A 61 -28.83 11.26 -15.62
CA GLU A 61 -27.47 11.82 -15.50
C GLU A 61 -26.82 11.45 -14.16
N GLU A 62 -27.57 11.49 -13.05
CA GLU A 62 -27.07 11.07 -11.74
C GLU A 62 -26.70 9.58 -11.70
N GLU A 63 -27.51 8.72 -12.32
CA GLU A 63 -27.20 7.29 -12.42
C GLU A 63 -25.95 7.03 -13.25
N ALA A 64 -25.80 7.74 -14.37
CA ALA A 64 -24.62 7.64 -15.24
C ALA A 64 -23.35 8.06 -14.48
N GLN A 65 -23.42 9.14 -13.69
CA GLN A 65 -22.30 9.59 -12.86
C GLN A 65 -21.96 8.60 -11.76
N LYS A 66 -22.96 8.03 -11.06
CA LYS A 66 -22.73 7.02 -10.01
C LYS A 66 -22.10 5.76 -10.58
N LYS A 67 -22.56 5.30 -11.75
CA LYS A 67 -21.99 4.14 -12.48
C LYS A 67 -20.57 4.45 -12.95
N ALA A 68 -20.33 5.61 -13.54
CA ALA A 68 -18.99 6.03 -14.00
C ALA A 68 -18.00 6.18 -12.83
N ALA A 69 -18.41 6.79 -11.72
CA ALA A 69 -17.60 6.91 -10.51
C ALA A 69 -17.30 5.54 -9.89
N TRP A 70 -18.26 4.62 -9.90
CA TRP A 70 -18.06 3.26 -9.43
C TRP A 70 -17.10 2.46 -10.35
N LEU A 71 -17.22 2.61 -11.67
CA LEU A 71 -16.29 2.03 -12.64
C LEU A 71 -14.87 2.56 -12.45
N PHE A 72 -14.69 3.88 -12.34
CA PHE A 72 -13.37 4.47 -12.12
C PHE A 72 -12.73 3.97 -10.81
N LYS A 73 -13.52 3.87 -9.73
CA LYS A 73 -13.06 3.25 -8.47
C LYS A 73 -12.62 1.81 -8.68
N SER A 74 -13.37 1.02 -9.45
CA SER A 74 -13.01 -0.38 -9.72
C SER A 74 -11.70 -0.51 -10.50
N ILE A 75 -11.48 0.35 -11.51
CA ILE A 75 -10.24 0.41 -12.28
C ILE A 75 -9.08 0.79 -11.36
N PHE A 76 -9.29 1.77 -10.46
CA PHE A 76 -8.27 2.17 -9.50
C PHE A 76 -7.92 1.05 -8.51
N ILE A 77 -8.91 0.36 -7.95
CA ILE A 77 -8.68 -0.77 -7.04
C ILE A 77 -7.94 -1.89 -7.77
N LEU A 78 -8.34 -2.23 -8.99
CA LEU A 78 -7.68 -3.25 -9.80
C LEU A 78 -6.24 -2.87 -10.12
N THR A 79 -6.01 -1.64 -10.59
CA THR A 79 -4.69 -1.15 -10.98
C THR A 79 -3.76 -1.00 -9.79
N ALA A 80 -4.26 -0.44 -8.67
CA ALA A 80 -3.50 -0.32 -7.44
C ALA A 80 -3.19 -1.69 -6.82
N GLY A 81 -4.14 -2.63 -6.86
CA GLY A 81 -3.93 -4.01 -6.42
C GLY A 81 -2.88 -4.73 -7.27
N PHE A 82 -2.96 -4.60 -8.59
CA PHE A 82 -1.98 -5.16 -9.51
C PHE A 82 -0.58 -4.57 -9.29
N ALA A 83 -0.48 -3.25 -9.17
CA ALA A 83 0.78 -2.57 -8.84
C ALA A 83 1.32 -3.02 -7.49
N ALA A 84 0.47 -3.17 -6.46
CA ALA A 84 0.88 -3.68 -5.15
C ALA A 84 1.47 -5.09 -5.26
N CYS A 85 0.82 -6.01 -5.98
CA CYS A 85 1.37 -7.35 -6.21
C CYS A 85 2.72 -7.33 -6.94
N GLN A 86 2.94 -6.38 -7.85
CA GLN A 86 4.19 -6.24 -8.60
C GLN A 86 5.33 -5.60 -7.78
N PHE A 87 5.04 -4.51 -7.05
CA PHE A 87 6.06 -3.73 -6.33
C PHE A 87 6.43 -4.31 -4.97
N PHE A 88 5.48 -4.95 -4.28
CA PHE A 88 5.69 -5.52 -2.96
C PHE A 88 6.84 -6.54 -2.87
N PRO A 89 6.99 -7.51 -3.80
CA PRO A 89 8.12 -8.45 -3.76
C PRO A 89 9.47 -7.75 -3.96
N TYR A 90 9.53 -6.73 -4.83
CA TYR A 90 10.77 -5.99 -5.09
C TYR A 90 11.27 -5.19 -3.86
N MET A 91 10.35 -4.59 -3.10
CA MET A 91 10.71 -3.94 -1.82
C MET A 91 11.17 -4.95 -0.77
N GLY A 92 10.57 -6.14 -0.75
CA GLY A 92 10.96 -7.22 0.17
C GLY A 92 12.40 -7.69 -0.05
N ASP A 93 12.80 -7.90 -1.30
CA ASP A 93 14.13 -8.43 -1.63
C ASP A 93 15.25 -7.44 -1.32
N ASN A 94 15.03 -6.13 -1.52
CA ASN A 94 16.00 -5.12 -1.09
C ASN A 94 16.16 -5.09 0.44
N LEU A 95 15.07 -5.24 1.20
CA LEU A 95 15.11 -5.33 2.66
C LEU A 95 15.79 -6.60 3.14
N LEU A 96 15.61 -7.72 2.43
CA LEU A 96 16.31 -8.96 2.68
C LEU A 96 17.82 -8.79 2.46
N HIS A 97 18.23 -8.24 1.31
CA HIS A 97 19.64 -7.97 1.00
C HIS A 97 20.29 -7.05 2.05
N GLN A 98 19.59 -6.00 2.48
CA GLN A 98 20.08 -5.13 3.56
C GLN A 98 20.20 -5.88 4.89
N SER A 99 19.24 -6.74 5.22
CA SER A 99 19.27 -7.54 6.46
C SER A 99 20.45 -8.51 6.49
N ILE A 100 20.77 -9.14 5.36
CA ILE A 100 21.96 -10.00 5.21
C ILE A 100 23.25 -9.17 5.31
N SER A 101 23.27 -7.98 4.71
CA SER A 101 24.41 -7.07 4.80
C SER A 101 24.70 -6.64 6.25
N LEU A 102 23.67 -6.47 7.07
CA LEU A 102 23.82 -6.17 8.50
C LEU A 102 24.48 -7.30 9.30
N LEU A 103 24.33 -8.57 8.87
CA LEU A 103 24.99 -9.71 9.52
C LEU A 103 26.53 -9.67 9.37
N ARG A 104 27.02 -9.02 8.30
CA ARG A 104 28.46 -8.89 8.01
C ARG A 104 29.14 -7.77 8.80
N VAL A 105 28.37 -6.87 9.39
CA VAL A 105 28.89 -5.76 10.19
C VAL A 105 29.54 -6.31 11.47
N ARG A 106 30.62 -5.68 11.95
CA ARG A 106 31.36 -6.15 13.13
C ARG A 106 30.55 -6.08 14.43
N ASP A 107 29.74 -5.04 14.58
CA ASP A 107 29.00 -4.77 15.81
C ASP A 107 27.82 -5.76 16.00
N PRO A 108 27.77 -6.50 17.14
CA PRO A 108 26.72 -7.44 17.48
C PRO A 108 25.30 -6.86 17.43
N LEU A 109 25.13 -5.56 17.69
CA LEU A 109 23.83 -4.90 17.66
C LEU A 109 23.19 -4.90 16.27
N PHE A 110 23.99 -4.78 15.22
CA PHE A 110 23.49 -4.87 13.85
C PHE A 110 23.22 -6.32 13.44
N LYS A 111 24.04 -7.27 13.91
CA LYS A 111 23.84 -8.70 13.65
C LYS A 111 22.50 -9.19 14.20
N ARG A 112 22.18 -8.86 15.46
CA ARG A 112 20.87 -9.20 16.05
C ARG A 112 19.71 -8.54 15.29
N MET A 113 19.89 -7.31 14.83
CA MET A 113 18.84 -6.59 14.08
C MET A 113 18.59 -7.24 12.72
N GLY A 114 19.66 -7.60 12.00
CA GLY A 114 19.59 -8.35 10.75
C GLY A 114 18.89 -9.69 10.96
N ALA A 115 19.31 -10.48 11.94
CA ALA A 115 18.71 -11.78 12.25
C ALA A 115 17.21 -11.68 12.62
N SER A 116 16.85 -10.69 13.43
CA SER A 116 15.45 -10.45 13.81
C SER A 116 14.58 -10.08 12.59
N ARG A 117 15.12 -9.28 11.66
CA ARG A 117 14.45 -8.94 10.39
C ARG A 117 14.27 -10.17 9.50
N LEU A 118 15.30 -11.01 9.38
CA LEU A 118 15.23 -12.26 8.61
C LEU A 118 14.17 -13.23 9.17
N THR A 119 14.04 -13.29 10.49
CA THR A 119 12.99 -14.08 11.15
C THR A 119 11.60 -13.63 10.71
N ARG A 120 11.37 -12.32 10.63
CA ARG A 120 10.09 -11.74 10.20
C ARG A 120 9.84 -11.88 8.69
N TYR A 121 10.90 -11.96 7.89
CA TYR A 121 10.79 -12.17 6.44
C TYR A 121 10.44 -13.63 6.09
N ALA A 122 10.94 -14.59 6.87
CA ALA A 122 10.79 -16.04 6.70
C ALA A 122 9.37 -16.59 7.01
N VAL A 123 8.33 -15.94 6.48
CA VAL A 123 6.92 -16.28 6.71
C VAL A 123 6.54 -17.53 5.92
N ASP A 124 6.75 -17.50 4.61
CA ASP A 124 6.35 -18.52 3.64
C ASP A 124 7.56 -19.29 3.10
N ASP A 125 7.35 -20.48 2.55
CA ASP A 125 8.44 -21.33 2.05
C ASP A 125 9.23 -20.69 0.90
N GLU A 126 8.55 -20.00 -0.02
CA GLU A 126 9.20 -19.22 -1.09
C GLU A 126 10.14 -18.16 -0.51
N ARG A 127 9.68 -17.42 0.50
CA ARG A 127 10.50 -16.40 1.18
C ARG A 127 11.66 -17.02 1.96
N ARG A 128 11.45 -18.17 2.60
CA ARG A 128 12.53 -18.91 3.29
C ARG A 128 13.62 -19.33 2.30
N MET A 129 13.22 -19.81 1.12
CA MET A 129 14.15 -20.16 0.06
C MET A 129 14.87 -18.93 -0.51
N ARG A 130 14.20 -17.78 -0.65
CA ARG A 130 14.89 -16.53 -1.02
C ARG A 130 16.02 -16.14 -0.06
N VAL A 131 15.84 -16.34 1.25
CA VAL A 131 16.91 -16.10 2.23
C VAL A 131 18.09 -17.04 2.00
N VAL A 132 17.82 -18.30 1.64
CA VAL A 132 18.85 -19.30 1.31
C VAL A 132 19.59 -18.92 0.03
N GLU A 133 18.87 -18.57 -1.04
CA GLU A 133 19.41 -18.16 -2.35
C GLU A 133 20.34 -16.95 -2.24
N MET A 134 19.99 -15.96 -1.42
CA MET A 134 20.83 -14.79 -1.17
C MET A 134 21.99 -15.06 -0.19
N GLY A 135 22.17 -16.30 0.26
CA GLY A 135 23.25 -16.71 1.17
C GLY A 135 23.01 -16.34 2.64
N GLY A 136 21.83 -15.85 3.00
CA GLY A 136 21.49 -15.44 4.36
C GLY A 136 21.57 -16.60 5.36
N ALA A 137 21.22 -17.82 4.95
CA ALA A 137 21.34 -19.02 5.78
C ALA A 137 22.80 -19.29 6.22
N LYS A 138 23.76 -19.15 5.30
CA LYS A 138 25.19 -19.32 5.61
C LYS A 138 25.71 -18.20 6.50
N GLU A 139 25.30 -16.96 6.24
CA GLU A 139 25.69 -15.81 7.08
C GLU A 139 25.14 -15.93 8.51
N LEU A 140 23.92 -16.45 8.69
CA LEU A 140 23.37 -16.73 10.01
C LEU A 140 24.22 -17.78 10.76
N LEU A 141 24.66 -18.85 10.10
CA LEU A 141 25.55 -19.84 10.72
C LEU A 141 26.91 -19.24 11.09
N ASN A 142 27.49 -18.40 10.23
CA ASN A 142 28.73 -17.68 10.51
C ASN A 142 28.58 -16.76 11.74
N VAL A 143 27.47 -16.02 11.81
CA VAL A 143 27.16 -15.16 12.95
C VAL A 143 27.01 -15.99 14.21
N LEU A 144 26.32 -17.13 14.16
CA LEU A 144 26.10 -18.01 15.30
C LEU A 144 27.42 -18.57 15.85
N GLN A 145 28.33 -18.97 14.95
CA GLN A 145 29.66 -19.48 15.30
C GLN A 145 30.56 -18.39 15.92
N ALA A 146 30.46 -17.15 15.44
CA ALA A 146 31.28 -16.03 15.90
C ALA A 146 30.66 -15.24 17.08
N ALA A 147 29.41 -15.53 17.46
CA ALA A 147 28.70 -14.75 18.46
C ALA A 147 29.20 -15.05 19.88
N THR A 148 29.67 -14.01 20.57
CA THR A 148 30.01 -14.05 21.99
C THR A 148 28.84 -13.67 22.90
N ASP A 149 27.91 -12.86 22.39
CA ASP A 149 26.74 -12.33 23.09
C ASP A 149 25.52 -13.25 22.99
N ASP A 150 24.86 -13.52 24.12
CA ASP A 150 23.69 -14.39 24.21
C ASP A 150 22.47 -13.84 23.45
N LYS A 151 22.28 -12.51 23.46
CA LYS A 151 21.15 -11.90 22.73
C LYS A 151 21.30 -12.11 21.22
N THR A 152 22.53 -11.98 20.72
CA THR A 152 22.86 -12.24 19.31
C THR A 152 22.67 -13.72 18.96
N ARG A 153 23.11 -14.65 19.82
CA ARG A 153 22.85 -16.10 19.65
C ARG A 153 21.36 -16.42 19.59
N LYS A 154 20.56 -15.85 20.51
CA LYS A 154 19.11 -16.03 20.57
C LYS A 154 18.41 -15.60 19.29
N GLU A 155 18.64 -14.38 18.82
CA GLU A 155 17.98 -13.88 17.59
C GLU A 155 18.43 -14.66 16.35
N THR A 156 19.69 -15.09 16.31
CA THR A 156 20.22 -15.90 15.19
C THR A 156 19.60 -17.29 15.17
N LEU A 157 19.44 -17.94 16.34
CA LEU A 157 18.74 -19.22 16.45
C LEU A 157 17.27 -19.09 16.08
N LYS A 158 16.59 -18.03 16.50
CA LYS A 158 15.20 -17.74 16.08
C LYS A 158 15.07 -17.66 14.56
N ALA A 159 16.01 -16.99 13.89
CA ALA A 159 16.04 -16.90 12.44
C ALA A 159 16.24 -18.28 11.79
N LEU A 160 17.17 -19.09 12.29
CA LEU A 160 17.41 -20.45 11.78
C LEU A 160 16.21 -21.38 11.97
N VAL A 161 15.52 -21.30 13.11
CA VAL A 161 14.26 -22.03 13.36
C VAL A 161 13.16 -21.57 12.42
N ALA A 162 13.07 -20.27 12.11
CA ALA A 162 12.10 -19.77 11.14
C ALA A 162 12.37 -20.33 9.73
N LEU A 163 13.65 -20.43 9.33
CA LEU A 163 14.04 -21.03 8.05
C LEU A 163 13.77 -22.54 8.03
N SER A 164 14.04 -23.27 9.11
CA SER A 164 13.92 -24.74 9.16
C SER A 164 12.48 -25.27 9.10
N LYS A 165 11.50 -24.38 9.19
CA LYS A 165 10.09 -24.72 8.96
C LYS A 165 9.86 -25.19 7.52
N SER A 166 10.62 -24.70 6.54
CA SER A 166 10.67 -25.25 5.18
C SER A 166 11.63 -26.44 5.15
N ASP A 167 11.21 -27.57 4.58
CA ASP A 167 12.06 -28.76 4.50
C ASP A 167 13.26 -28.55 3.55
N GLU A 168 13.09 -27.78 2.49
CA GLU A 168 14.16 -27.45 1.53
C GLU A 168 15.22 -26.55 2.17
N ALA A 169 14.79 -25.48 2.85
CA ALA A 169 15.70 -24.60 3.58
C ALA A 169 16.40 -25.35 4.72
N ALA A 170 15.70 -26.26 5.41
CA ALA A 170 16.29 -27.09 6.45
C ALA A 170 17.32 -28.09 5.90
N ARG A 171 17.08 -28.71 4.73
CA ARG A 171 18.10 -29.52 4.03
C ARG A 171 19.33 -28.71 3.68
N PHE A 172 19.17 -27.48 3.18
CA PHE A 172 20.29 -26.59 2.90
C PHE A 172 21.10 -26.28 4.16
N LEU A 173 20.43 -25.97 5.27
CA LEU A 173 21.09 -25.74 6.56
C LEU A 173 21.87 -26.98 7.03
N HIS A 174 21.26 -28.16 6.91
CA HIS A 174 21.92 -29.42 7.24
C HIS A 174 23.18 -29.64 6.39
N GLN A 175 23.11 -29.43 5.08
CA GLN A 175 24.25 -29.52 4.16
C GLN A 175 25.32 -28.46 4.43
N ALA A 176 24.93 -27.27 4.90
CA ALA A 176 25.84 -26.19 5.28
C ALA A 176 26.54 -26.42 6.63
N GLY A 177 26.36 -27.57 7.28
CA GLY A 177 27.01 -27.90 8.54
C GLY A 177 26.35 -27.25 9.76
N ALA A 178 25.04 -26.99 9.72
CA ALA A 178 24.33 -26.40 10.85
C ALA A 178 24.37 -27.26 12.12
N VAL A 179 24.33 -28.59 12.00
CA VAL A 179 24.29 -29.53 13.14
C VAL A 179 25.48 -29.34 14.10
N PRO A 180 26.76 -29.47 13.68
CA PRO A 180 27.88 -29.29 14.59
C PRO A 180 27.95 -27.88 15.18
N ILE A 181 27.59 -26.85 14.41
CA ILE A 181 27.58 -25.46 14.88
C ILE A 181 26.56 -25.31 16.01
N VAL A 182 25.31 -25.73 15.79
CA VAL A 182 24.21 -25.58 16.76
C VAL A 182 24.45 -26.43 18.01
N SER A 183 24.99 -27.64 17.87
CA SER A 183 25.34 -28.51 19.00
C SER A 183 26.46 -27.94 19.86
N SER A 184 27.43 -27.22 19.27
CA SER A 184 28.58 -26.63 19.98
C SER A 184 28.24 -25.42 20.86
N ILE A 185 27.05 -24.86 20.72
CA ILE A 185 26.63 -23.66 21.48
C ILE A 185 26.43 -24.04 22.93
N SER A 186 27.20 -23.40 23.81
CA SER A 186 27.06 -23.53 25.25
C SER A 186 25.71 -22.99 25.72
N ASN A 187 25.05 -23.76 26.57
CA ASN A 187 23.75 -23.43 27.12
C ASN A 187 23.94 -22.26 28.10
N SER A 188 23.46 -21.07 27.75
CA SER A 188 23.42 -19.94 28.69
C SER A 188 22.17 -20.06 29.54
N SER A 189 22.33 -20.09 30.87
CA SER A 189 21.22 -20.18 31.82
C SER A 189 20.28 -18.96 31.77
N GLU A 190 20.72 -17.87 31.14
CA GLU A 190 20.01 -16.60 31.09
C GLU A 190 18.87 -16.60 30.03
N PHE A 191 18.86 -17.56 29.10
CA PHE A 191 17.84 -17.64 28.05
C PHE A 191 17.32 -19.06 27.82
N ALA A 192 16.35 -19.49 28.61
CA ALA A 192 15.66 -20.78 28.42
C ALA A 192 15.11 -20.99 26.99
N GLU A 193 14.71 -19.89 26.31
CA GLU A 193 14.26 -19.93 24.90
C GLU A 193 15.34 -20.43 23.93
N VAL A 194 16.64 -20.20 24.23
CA VAL A 194 17.76 -20.64 23.37
C VAL A 194 17.79 -22.16 23.29
N GLU A 195 17.62 -22.85 24.42
CA GLU A 195 17.58 -24.30 24.46
C GLU A 195 16.38 -24.84 23.69
N THR A 196 15.19 -24.27 23.89
CA THR A 196 13.99 -24.68 23.13
C THR A 196 14.17 -24.53 21.62
N HIS A 197 14.81 -23.46 21.17
CA HIS A 197 15.10 -23.25 19.75
C HIS A 197 16.16 -24.21 19.23
N LYS A 198 17.20 -24.47 20.02
CA LYS A 198 18.27 -25.42 19.71
C LYS A 198 17.73 -26.84 19.56
N THR A 199 16.96 -27.34 20.53
CA THR A 199 16.39 -28.69 20.50
C THR A 199 15.43 -28.85 19.32
N SER A 200 14.51 -27.90 19.13
CA SER A 200 13.56 -27.92 18.00
C SER A 200 14.28 -27.95 16.65
N LEU A 201 15.39 -27.21 16.50
CA LEU A 201 16.17 -27.20 15.27
C LEU A 201 16.90 -28.54 15.03
N LEU A 202 17.48 -29.13 16.08
CA LEU A 202 18.14 -30.43 16.00
C LEU A 202 17.15 -31.56 15.67
N GLU A 203 15.99 -31.60 16.31
CA GLU A 203 14.91 -32.55 16.01
C GLU A 203 14.46 -32.46 14.54
N LYS A 204 14.35 -31.22 14.01
CA LYS A 204 14.03 -30.99 12.59
C LYS A 204 15.11 -31.57 11.67
N PHE A 205 16.39 -31.42 12.02
CA PHE A 205 17.49 -31.99 11.24
C PHE A 205 17.52 -33.52 11.32
N GLU A 206 17.22 -34.13 12.47
CA GLU A 206 17.08 -35.59 12.58
C GLU A 206 15.93 -36.13 11.73
N LYS A 207 14.78 -35.44 11.73
CA LYS A 207 13.63 -35.81 10.90
C LYS A 207 13.93 -35.79 9.41
N ILE A 208 14.78 -34.86 8.95
CA ILE A 208 15.16 -34.73 7.54
C ILE A 208 16.19 -35.78 7.11
N LYS A 209 16.99 -36.27 8.07
CA LYS A 209 17.94 -37.37 7.86
C LYS A 209 17.22 -38.72 7.73
N SER A 210 16.09 -38.88 8.42
CA SER A 210 15.24 -40.09 8.36
C SER A 210 14.40 -40.16 7.09
#